data_AF-A0A1J4YUG1-F1
#
_entry.id   AF-A0A1J4YUG1-F1
#
_cell.length_a   1.000
_cell.length_b   1.000
_cell.length_c   1.000
_cell.angle_alpha   90.00
_cell.angle_beta   90.00
_cell.angle_gamma   90.00
#
_symmetry.space_group_name_H-M   'P 1'
#
loop_
_entity.id
_entity.type
_entity.pdbx_description
1 polymer ?
#
loop_
_entity_poly.entity_id
_entity_poly.type
_entity_poly.pdbx_seq_one_letter_code
_entity_poly.pdbx_strand_id
1 'polypeptide(L)'
;MVFDTQLKLAREFSLPVIIHSRGAWQDCFQMTKDAGIEKAVFHWYSGPIEILDKIIENGYLVSCTPALEYSRELRSVIEKTPLERILVETDSPVRYKSQHPYNAEPKHVLKTLFCLAKLKNISIINAEEITTSNAKRFFNIKKSSS
;
A
#
# COMPACT_ATOMS: atom_id res chain seq x y z
N MET A 1 -16.81 -14.36 -11.60
CA MET A 1 -15.96 -14.52 -10.40
C MET A 1 -16.19 -13.31 -9.50
N VAL A 2 -16.30 -13.47 -8.18
CA VAL A 2 -16.71 -12.38 -7.25
C VAL A 2 -15.76 -11.18 -7.29
N PHE A 3 -14.46 -11.38 -7.52
CA PHE A 3 -13.49 -10.28 -7.62
C PHE A 3 -13.72 -9.40 -8.87
N ASP A 4 -13.92 -10.01 -10.05
CA ASP A 4 -14.24 -9.29 -11.30
C ASP A 4 -15.52 -8.46 -11.17
N THR A 5 -16.56 -8.99 -10.53
CA THR A 5 -17.80 -8.26 -10.27
C THR A 5 -17.56 -7.01 -9.41
N GLN A 6 -16.72 -7.11 -8.37
CA GLN A 6 -16.36 -5.96 -7.54
C GLN A 6 -15.53 -4.92 -8.29
N LEU A 7 -14.61 -5.35 -9.16
CA LEU A 7 -13.83 -4.44 -10.00
C LEU A 7 -14.74 -3.68 -10.98
N LYS A 8 -15.70 -4.35 -11.60
CA LYS A 8 -16.69 -3.70 -12.49
C LYS A 8 -17.50 -2.64 -11.75
N LEU A 9 -17.95 -2.93 -10.53
CA LEU A 9 -18.63 -1.94 -9.69
C LEU A 9 -17.70 -0.76 -9.36
N ALA A 10 -16.47 -1.01 -8.94
CA ALA A 10 -15.53 0.06 -8.64
C ALA A 10 -15.27 0.96 -9.86
N ARG A 11 -15.16 0.37 -11.06
CA ARG A 11 -15.05 1.12 -12.31
C ARG A 11 -16.30 1.96 -12.59
N GLU A 12 -17.49 1.38 -12.46
CA GLU A 12 -18.78 2.06 -12.70
C GLU A 12 -18.93 3.31 -11.84
N PHE A 13 -18.50 3.24 -10.57
CA PHE A 13 -18.57 4.35 -9.62
C PHE A 13 -17.27 5.18 -9.54
N SER A 14 -16.28 4.92 -10.41
CA SER A 14 -14.96 5.58 -10.41
C SER A 14 -14.28 5.60 -9.03
N LEU A 15 -14.41 4.51 -8.28
CA LEU A 15 -13.88 4.37 -6.92
C LEU A 15 -12.45 3.80 -6.94
N PRO A 16 -11.58 4.27 -6.02
CA PRO A 16 -10.30 3.61 -5.80
C PRO A 16 -10.50 2.20 -5.23
N VAL A 17 -9.64 1.26 -5.65
CA VAL A 17 -9.68 -0.14 -5.20
C VAL A 17 -8.51 -0.43 -4.27
N ILE A 18 -8.81 -1.06 -3.14
CA ILE A 18 -7.81 -1.60 -2.21
C ILE A 18 -7.77 -3.11 -2.40
N ILE A 19 -6.65 -3.64 -2.89
CA ILE A 19 -6.52 -5.03 -3.32
C ILE A 19 -5.69 -5.79 -2.30
N HIS A 20 -6.28 -6.82 -1.71
CA HIS A 20 -5.55 -7.82 -0.96
C HIS A 20 -5.23 -9.02 -1.85
N SER A 21 -3.99 -9.51 -1.81
CA SER A 21 -3.62 -10.77 -2.47
C SER A 21 -2.45 -11.46 -1.76
N ARG A 22 -2.59 -12.77 -1.57
CA ARG A 22 -1.54 -13.64 -1.05
C ARG A 22 -1.44 -14.87 -1.95
N GLY A 23 -0.42 -14.90 -2.81
CA GLY A 23 -0.19 -16.00 -3.76
C GLY A 23 -0.92 -15.86 -5.11
N ALA A 24 -1.83 -14.89 -5.26
CA ALA A 24 -2.57 -14.65 -6.51
C ALA A 24 -2.23 -13.28 -7.13
N TRP A 25 -0.97 -12.83 -7.00
CA TRP A 25 -0.58 -11.45 -7.33
C TRP A 25 -0.74 -11.12 -8.82
N GLN A 26 -0.30 -12.03 -9.70
CA GLN A 26 -0.39 -11.85 -11.15
C GLN A 26 -1.85 -11.85 -11.63
N ASP A 27 -2.70 -12.73 -11.09
CA ASP A 27 -4.13 -12.78 -11.43
C ASP A 27 -4.83 -11.51 -10.96
N CYS A 28 -4.59 -11.08 -9.71
CA CYS A 28 -5.16 -9.85 -9.19
C CYS A 28 -4.74 -8.63 -10.03
N PHE A 29 -3.46 -8.50 -10.34
CA PHE A 29 -2.96 -7.42 -11.20
C PHE A 29 -3.62 -7.43 -12.58
N GLN A 30 -3.66 -8.59 -13.24
CA GLN A 30 -4.20 -8.72 -14.59
C GLN A 30 -5.70 -8.38 -14.61
N MET A 31 -6.48 -8.92 -13.67
CA MET A 31 -7.90 -8.64 -13.57
C MET A 31 -8.18 -7.16 -13.28
N THR A 32 -7.41 -6.53 -12.40
CA THR A 32 -7.55 -5.09 -12.10
C THR A 32 -7.25 -4.23 -13.34
N LYS A 33 -6.19 -4.57 -14.07
CA LYS A 33 -5.83 -3.89 -15.32
C LYS A 33 -6.91 -4.07 -16.39
N ASP A 34 -7.36 -5.30 -16.61
CA ASP A 34 -8.36 -5.63 -17.65
C ASP A 34 -9.74 -5.04 -17.35
N ALA A 35 -10.09 -4.92 -16.08
CA ALA A 35 -11.30 -4.22 -15.66
C ALA A 35 -11.26 -2.71 -15.96
N GLY A 36 -10.08 -2.14 -16.23
CA GLY A 36 -9.89 -0.72 -16.48
C GLY A 36 -9.93 0.13 -15.21
N ILE A 37 -9.44 -0.40 -14.09
CA ILE A 37 -9.35 0.36 -12.83
C ILE A 37 -8.25 1.41 -12.95
N GLU A 38 -8.61 2.68 -12.70
CA GLU A 38 -7.66 3.80 -12.77
C GLU A 38 -6.82 3.96 -11.49
N LYS A 39 -7.41 3.67 -10.33
CA LYS A 39 -6.79 3.87 -9.02
C LYS A 39 -6.84 2.59 -8.21
N ALA A 40 -5.70 1.93 -8.06
CA ALA A 40 -5.57 0.77 -7.18
C ALA A 40 -4.38 0.92 -6.23
N VAL A 41 -4.53 0.38 -5.03
CA VAL A 41 -3.43 0.09 -4.11
C VAL A 41 -3.40 -1.40 -3.82
N PHE A 42 -2.25 -2.02 -4.00
CA PHE A 42 -2.00 -3.40 -3.57
C PHE A 42 -1.60 -3.36 -2.10
N HIS A 43 -2.60 -3.59 -1.26
CA HIS A 43 -2.49 -3.51 0.18
C HIS A 43 -1.49 -4.53 0.70
N TRP A 44 -0.53 -4.07 1.52
CA TRP A 44 0.51 -4.88 2.14
C TRP A 44 1.17 -5.84 1.14
N TYR A 45 1.58 -5.31 -0.01
CA TYR A 45 2.19 -6.12 -1.06
C TYR A 45 3.54 -6.69 -0.59
N SER A 46 3.65 -8.02 -0.62
CA SER A 46 4.85 -8.78 -0.26
C SER A 46 5.13 -9.90 -1.27
N GLY A 47 4.64 -9.73 -2.51
CA GLY A 47 4.80 -10.67 -3.60
C GLY A 47 6.07 -10.46 -4.44
N PRO A 48 6.17 -11.14 -5.59
CA PRO A 48 7.32 -11.07 -6.50
C PRO A 48 7.57 -9.65 -7.03
N ILE A 49 8.84 -9.32 -7.30
CA ILE A 49 9.24 -7.99 -7.78
C ILE A 49 8.79 -7.77 -9.23
N GLU A 50 8.75 -8.83 -10.04
CA GLU A 50 8.35 -8.77 -11.44
C GLU A 50 6.89 -8.31 -11.59
N ILE A 51 6.06 -8.56 -10.57
CA ILE A 51 4.67 -8.07 -10.51
C ILE A 51 4.62 -6.67 -9.90
N LEU A 52 5.49 -6.35 -8.94
CA LEU A 52 5.64 -4.99 -8.40
C LEU A 52 5.96 -3.98 -9.51
N ASP A 53 6.88 -4.32 -10.41
CA ASP A 53 7.26 -3.44 -11.53
C ASP A 53 6.04 -3.13 -12.41
N LYS A 54 5.25 -4.16 -12.74
CA LYS A 54 3.98 -3.99 -13.48
C LYS A 54 2.96 -3.13 -12.72
N ILE A 55 2.83 -3.32 -11.41
CA ILE A 55 1.95 -2.52 -10.53
C ILE A 55 2.35 -1.04 -10.64
N ILE A 56 3.64 -0.73 -10.48
CA ILE A 56 4.16 0.65 -10.50
C ILE A 56 4.02 1.28 -11.89
N GLU A 57 4.34 0.54 -12.95
CA GLU A 57 4.23 1.00 -14.35
C GLU A 57 2.79 1.36 -14.74
N ASN A 58 1.79 0.67 -14.18
CA ASN A 58 0.37 0.97 -14.39
C ASN A 58 -0.15 2.10 -13.48
N GLY A 59 0.75 2.77 -12.74
CA GLY A 59 0.41 3.91 -11.90
C GLY A 59 -0.28 3.54 -10.58
N TYR A 60 -0.33 2.25 -10.23
CA TYR A 60 -0.88 1.78 -8.97
C TYR A 60 0.11 1.99 -7.82
N LEU A 61 -0.42 1.92 -6.60
CA LEU A 61 0.36 2.06 -5.37
C LEU A 61 0.53 0.70 -4.68
N VAL A 62 1.48 0.64 -3.77
CA VAL A 62 1.55 -0.39 -2.74
C VAL A 62 1.53 0.27 -1.37
N SER A 63 1.14 -0.47 -0.34
CA SER A 63 1.21 0.01 1.03
C SER A 63 2.12 -0.86 1.89
N CYS A 64 2.62 -0.26 2.96
CA CYS A 64 3.45 -0.93 3.94
C CYS A 64 2.88 -0.79 5.35
N THR A 65 3.26 -1.73 6.21
CA THR A 65 2.76 -1.87 7.58
C THR A 65 3.93 -1.97 8.56
N PRO A 66 3.68 -2.05 9.88
CA PRO A 66 4.74 -2.31 10.86
C PRO A 66 5.51 -3.63 10.63
N ALA A 67 5.06 -4.51 9.74
CA ALA A 67 5.84 -5.67 9.32
C ALA A 67 7.18 -5.30 8.68
N LEU A 68 7.39 -4.04 8.28
CA LEU A 68 8.72 -3.52 7.92
C LEU A 68 9.77 -3.74 9.02
N GLU A 69 9.37 -3.95 10.27
CA GLU A 69 10.30 -4.29 11.37
C GLU A 69 10.97 -5.67 11.21
N TYR A 70 10.36 -6.61 10.46
CA TYR A 70 10.87 -7.99 10.38
C TYR A 70 10.70 -8.73 9.05
N SER A 71 9.72 -8.40 8.20
CA SER A 71 9.52 -9.08 6.92
C SER A 71 10.56 -8.65 5.90
N ARG A 72 11.34 -9.61 5.40
CA ARG A 72 12.32 -9.38 4.33
C ARG A 72 11.64 -9.08 3.01
N GLU A 73 10.56 -9.78 2.71
CA GLU A 73 9.79 -9.68 1.47
C GLU A 73 9.19 -8.28 1.33
N LEU A 74 8.53 -7.79 2.38
CA LEU A 74 7.98 -6.44 2.39
C LEU A 74 9.08 -5.38 2.27
N ARG A 75 10.22 -5.55 2.95
CA ARG A 75 11.36 -4.62 2.81
C ARG A 75 11.86 -4.55 1.38
N SER A 76 12.08 -5.69 0.73
CA SER A 76 12.56 -5.73 -0.66
C SER A 76 11.60 -5.08 -1.65
N VAL A 77 10.29 -5.25 -1.45
CA VAL A 77 9.25 -4.53 -2.22
C VAL A 77 9.38 -3.02 -2.00
N ILE A 78 9.39 -2.59 -0.75
CA ILE A 78 9.34 -1.18 -0.40
C ILE A 78 10.64 -0.46 -0.78
N GLU A 79 11.81 -1.09 -0.65
CA GLU A 79 13.09 -0.57 -1.12
C GLU A 79 13.04 -0.21 -2.61
N LYS A 80 12.44 -1.07 -3.45
CA LYS A 80 12.33 -0.87 -4.91
C LYS A 80 11.19 0.06 -5.33
N THR A 81 10.21 0.30 -4.46
CA THR A 81 9.05 1.15 -4.79
C THR A 81 9.39 2.64 -4.65
N PRO A 82 9.16 3.50 -5.66
CA PRO A 82 9.29 4.96 -5.50
C PRO A 82 8.40 5.50 -4.37
N LEU A 83 8.88 6.50 -3.62
CA LEU A 83 8.18 6.98 -2.43
C LEU A 83 6.78 7.54 -2.74
N GLU A 84 6.60 8.10 -3.93
CA GLU A 84 5.35 8.66 -4.48
C GLU A 84 4.30 7.58 -4.80
N ARG A 85 4.69 6.30 -4.73
CA ARG A 85 3.85 5.11 -4.96
C ARG A 85 3.63 4.29 -3.69
N ILE A 86 4.06 4.79 -2.52
CA ILE A 86 3.90 4.13 -1.23
C ILE A 86 2.78 4.80 -0.42
N LEU A 87 1.91 3.98 0.17
CA LEU A 87 1.05 4.36 1.29
C LEU A 87 1.54 3.72 2.60
N VAL A 88 1.21 4.33 3.74
CA VAL A 88 1.48 3.79 5.08
C VAL A 88 0.17 3.41 5.75
N GLU A 89 0.16 2.26 6.41
CA GLU A 89 -1.00 1.79 7.16
C GLU A 89 -0.57 0.94 8.37
N THR A 90 -1.54 0.46 9.13
CA THR A 90 -1.32 -0.41 10.30
C THR A 90 -1.88 -1.80 10.15
N ASP A 91 -2.87 -1.98 9.25
CA ASP A 91 -3.72 -3.17 9.21
C ASP A 91 -4.25 -3.58 10.60
N SER A 92 -4.57 -2.59 11.44
CA SER A 92 -5.15 -2.83 12.77
C SER A 92 -6.44 -3.66 12.64
N PRO A 93 -6.62 -4.74 13.43
CA PRO A 93 -5.93 -5.07 14.69
C PRO A 93 -4.87 -6.17 14.58
N VAL A 94 -4.17 -6.33 13.44
CA VAL A 94 -3.18 -7.40 13.25
C VAL A 94 -2.12 -7.42 14.36
N ARG A 95 -1.78 -8.64 14.80
CA ARG A 95 -0.70 -8.88 15.76
C ARG A 95 0.65 -8.95 15.05
N TYR A 96 1.50 -7.96 15.28
CA TYR A 96 2.84 -7.91 14.68
C TYR A 96 3.85 -8.71 15.49
N LYS A 97 4.68 -9.50 14.80
CA LYS A 97 5.70 -10.39 15.37
C LYS A 97 7.09 -9.73 15.43
N SER A 98 7.15 -8.47 15.86
CA SER A 98 8.44 -7.81 16.07
C SER A 98 9.11 -8.29 17.36
N GLN A 99 10.26 -7.70 17.72
CA GLN A 99 10.97 -8.03 18.96
C GLN A 99 10.08 -7.87 20.22
N HIS A 100 9.15 -6.91 20.18
CA HIS A 100 8.15 -6.68 21.22
C HIS A 100 6.75 -6.81 20.61
N PRO A 101 6.18 -8.03 20.53
CA PRO A 101 4.91 -8.25 19.85
C PRO A 101 3.76 -7.44 20.44
N TYR A 102 2.91 -6.89 19.59
CA TYR A 102 1.76 -6.08 19.99
C TYR A 102 0.60 -6.23 19.00
N ASN A 103 -0.62 -5.92 19.44
CA ASN A 103 -1.77 -5.78 18.55
C ASN A 103 -1.76 -4.36 17.98
N ALA A 104 -1.86 -4.23 16.66
CA ALA A 104 -1.89 -2.93 16.05
C ALA A 104 -3.15 -2.14 16.43
N GLU A 105 -2.97 -0.82 16.39
CA GLU A 105 -3.97 0.21 16.64
C GLU A 105 -3.67 1.32 15.62
N PRO A 106 -4.65 2.16 15.24
CA PRO A 106 -4.41 3.24 14.28
C PRO A 106 -3.23 4.15 14.62
N LYS A 107 -3.00 4.45 15.91
CA LYS A 107 -1.85 5.27 16.39
C LYS A 107 -0.48 4.68 16.03
N HIS A 108 -0.42 3.37 15.77
CA HIS A 108 0.80 2.68 15.37
C HIS A 108 1.21 2.96 13.93
N VAL A 109 0.47 3.79 13.17
CA VAL A 109 0.91 4.25 11.84
C VAL A 109 2.25 4.97 11.90
N LEU A 110 2.56 5.63 13.02
CA LEU A 110 3.87 6.24 13.26
C LEU A 110 4.99 5.19 13.26
N LYS A 111 4.76 3.98 13.77
CA LYS A 111 5.76 2.88 13.73
C LYS A 111 6.07 2.48 12.29
N THR A 112 5.05 2.35 11.45
CA THR A 112 5.20 2.11 10.00
C THR A 112 6.04 3.22 9.37
N LEU A 113 5.70 4.47 9.66
CA LEU A 113 6.37 5.65 9.11
C LEU A 113 7.85 5.72 9.50
N PHE A 114 8.18 5.47 10.78
CA PHE A 114 9.57 5.39 11.25
C PHE A 114 10.36 4.30 10.52
N CYS A 115 9.75 3.13 10.32
CA CYS A 115 10.40 2.03 9.60
C CYS A 115 10.62 2.37 8.14
N LEU A 116 9.64 2.99 7.47
CA LEU A 116 9.73 3.43 6.09
C LEU A 116 10.85 4.47 5.91
N ALA A 117 10.87 5.51 6.75
CA ALA A 117 11.88 6.57 6.69
C ALA A 117 13.31 6.00 6.85
N LYS A 118 13.49 5.09 7.82
CA LYS A 118 14.76 4.39 8.02
C LYS A 118 15.15 3.54 6.80
N LEU A 119 14.21 2.78 6.24
CA LEU A 119 14.46 1.91 5.09
C LEU A 119 14.83 2.71 3.84
N LYS A 120 14.18 3.86 3.63
CA LYS A 120 14.40 4.76 2.50
C LYS A 120 15.57 5.72 2.69
N ASN A 121 16.20 5.74 3.87
CA ASN A 121 17.25 6.67 4.25
C ASN A 121 16.86 8.14 4.02
N ILE A 122 15.67 8.51 4.50
CA ILE A 122 15.11 9.87 4.41
C ILE A 122 14.65 10.35 5.80
N SER A 123 14.41 11.65 5.93
CA SER A 123 13.80 12.19 7.14
C SER A 123 12.37 11.68 7.32
N ILE A 124 11.92 11.55 8.57
CA ILE A 124 10.53 11.20 8.86
C ILE A 124 9.54 12.25 8.31
N ILE A 125 9.91 13.53 8.35
CA ILE A 125 9.10 14.63 7.82
C ILE A 125 8.87 14.46 6.32
N ASN A 126 9.92 14.15 5.55
CA ASN A 126 9.79 13.92 4.10
C ASN A 126 8.92 12.69 3.81
N ALA A 127 9.11 11.60 4.58
CA ALA A 127 8.29 10.40 4.44
C ALA A 127 6.81 10.71 4.75
N GLU A 128 6.53 11.49 5.79
CA GLU A 128 5.20 11.90 6.21
C GLU A 128 4.52 12.73 5.12
N GLU A 129 5.18 13.78 4.65
CA GLU A 129 4.65 14.70 3.66
C GLU A 129 4.27 13.97 2.37
N ILE A 130 5.19 13.14 1.85
CA ILE A 130 5.00 12.43 0.58
C ILE A 130 3.92 11.36 0.73
N THR A 131 3.97 10.52 1.76
CA THR A 131 2.97 9.44 1.93
C THR A 131 1.57 10.01 2.26
N THR A 132 1.50 11.11 3.00
CA THR A 132 0.24 11.84 3.24
C THR A 132 -0.32 12.43 1.95
N SER A 133 0.54 13.03 1.12
CA SER A 133 0.15 13.55 -0.20
C SER A 133 -0.37 12.44 -1.12
N ASN A 134 0.31 11.29 -1.14
CA ASN A 134 -0.12 10.11 -1.89
C ASN A 134 -1.52 9.64 -1.43
N ALA A 135 -1.74 9.51 -0.12
CA ALA A 135 -3.03 9.09 0.44
C ALA A 135 -4.15 10.08 0.09
N LYS A 136 -3.89 11.39 0.23
CA LYS A 136 -4.85 12.44 -0.13
C LYS A 136 -5.24 12.39 -1.60
N ARG A 137 -4.25 12.23 -2.49
CA ARG A 137 -4.48 12.09 -3.94
C ARG A 137 -5.25 10.81 -4.29
N PHE A 138 -4.90 9.70 -3.65
CA PHE A 138 -5.52 8.40 -3.91
C PHE A 138 -6.98 8.34 -3.46
N PHE A 139 -7.26 8.74 -2.22
CA PHE A 139 -8.59 8.70 -1.61
C PHE A 139 -9.42 9.97 -1.83
N ASN A 140 -8.90 10.95 -2.58
CA ASN A 140 -9.56 12.24 -2.83
C ASN A 140 -9.94 12.97 -1.53
N ILE A 141 -9.05 12.95 -0.52
CA ILE A 141 -9.27 13.61 0.76
C ILE A 141 -9.02 15.11 0.58
N LYS A 142 -10.09 15.90 0.67
CA LYS A 142 -10.02 17.37 0.64
C LYS A 142 -9.28 17.87 1.89
N LYS A 143 -8.46 18.92 1.75
CA LYS A 143 -8.00 19.68 2.92
C LYS A 143 -9.25 20.21 3.63
N SER A 144 -9.41 19.90 4.91
CA SER A 144 -10.30 20.67 5.77
C SER A 144 -9.81 22.10 5.74
N SER A 145 -10.68 23.03 5.35
CA SER A 145 -10.42 24.47 5.48
C SER A 145 -10.26 24.76 6.98
N SER A 146 -9.02 24.92 7.43
CA SER A 146 -8.66 25.52 8.71
C SER A 146 -8.51 27.02 8.54
#